data_AF-A0A9E5KEJ0-F1
#
_entry.id   AF-A0A9E5KEJ0-F1
#
_cell.length_a   1.000
_cell.length_b   1.000
_cell.length_c   1.000
_cell.angle_alpha   90.00
_cell.angle_beta   90.00
_cell.angle_gamma   90.00
#
_symmetry.space_group_name_H-M   'P 1'
#
loop_
_entity.id
_entity.type
_entity.pdbx_description
1 polymer ?
#
loop_
_entity_poly.entity_id
_entity_poly.type
_entity_poly.pdbx_seq_one_letter_code
_entity_poly.pdbx_strand_id
1 'polypeptide(L)'
;MKPFRLVSSGRGDQEPLHLATRFLLWFSRAATMRGLLVMVSMGLAVVAVQAEPWPTWRGPKGDGHSSEKGLPTSWSDSKNLLWKAPLPGMGCSTPVVWGDAIFLTCVENQNLLLLALDTKGKEKWRAKLGE
;
A
#
# COMPACT_ATOMS: atom_id res chain seq x y z
N MET A 1 27.75 10.99 96.49
CA MET A 1 26.99 9.80 96.04
C MET A 1 26.86 9.84 94.52
N LYS A 2 27.09 8.68 93.88
CA LYS A 2 27.16 8.33 92.43
C LYS A 2 25.88 8.65 91.61
N PRO A 3 25.83 8.47 90.25
CA PRO A 3 26.87 8.46 89.20
C PRO A 3 26.52 9.18 87.86
N PHE A 4 27.56 9.43 87.05
CA PHE A 4 27.73 9.18 85.60
C PHE A 4 26.52 8.89 84.68
N ARG A 5 26.43 9.59 83.53
CA ARG A 5 26.18 8.97 82.20
C ARG A 5 26.57 9.89 81.02
N LEU A 6 27.65 9.50 80.34
CA LEU A 6 27.92 9.85 78.94
C LEU A 6 26.93 9.08 78.05
N VAL A 7 26.25 9.77 77.15
CA VAL A 7 25.58 9.14 76.00
C VAL A 7 26.38 9.48 74.74
N SER A 8 27.07 8.45 74.25
CA SER A 8 27.53 8.29 72.88
C SER A 8 26.46 7.51 72.13
N SER A 9 26.08 7.98 70.94
CA SER A 9 25.46 7.24 69.83
C SER A 9 25.02 8.31 68.84
N GLY A 10 25.38 8.35 67.57
CA GLY A 10 25.67 7.28 66.63
C GLY A 10 25.22 7.88 65.28
N ARG A 11 26.19 8.14 64.41
CA ARG A 11 25.95 8.50 63.02
C ARG A 11 25.39 7.25 62.34
N GLY A 12 24.24 7.33 61.67
CA GLY A 12 23.85 6.26 60.76
C GLY A 12 22.40 6.27 60.30
N ASP A 13 22.24 6.42 58.98
CA ASP A 13 21.40 5.50 58.19
C ASP A 13 19.89 5.80 58.14
N GLN A 14 19.53 6.95 57.55
CA GLN A 14 18.17 7.20 57.05
C GLN A 14 18.17 7.37 55.53
N GLU A 15 18.84 6.48 54.78
CA GLU A 15 18.85 6.49 53.31
C GLU A 15 18.96 5.05 52.74
N PRO A 16 17.88 4.23 52.78
CA PRO A 16 17.79 3.22 51.71
C PRO A 16 16.40 3.07 51.08
N LEU A 17 15.32 3.56 51.70
CA LEU A 17 13.96 3.27 51.24
C LEU A 17 13.45 4.19 50.12
N HIS A 18 13.88 5.45 50.06
CA HIS A 18 13.39 6.40 49.04
C HIS A 18 14.06 6.23 47.66
N LEU A 19 15.28 5.70 47.60
CA LEU A 19 15.97 5.40 46.34
C LEU A 19 15.34 4.22 45.60
N ALA A 20 14.95 3.16 46.33
CA ALA A 20 14.37 1.96 45.73
C ALA A 20 13.03 2.26 45.02
N THR A 21 12.18 3.12 45.60
CA THR A 21 10.88 3.50 45.00
C THR A 21 11.05 4.39 43.76
N ARG A 22 12.08 5.23 43.72
CA ARG A 22 12.37 6.13 42.59
C ARG A 22 12.95 5.37 41.39
N PHE A 23 13.72 4.31 41.64
CA PHE A 23 14.26 3.44 40.58
C PHE A 23 13.16 2.60 39.90
N LEU A 24 12.21 2.05 40.67
CA LEU A 24 11.14 1.20 40.11
C LEU A 24 10.11 1.97 39.25
N LEU A 25 9.91 3.26 39.52
CA LEU A 25 9.03 4.13 38.73
C LEU A 25 9.68 4.68 37.45
N TRP A 26 11.01 4.63 37.34
CA TRP A 26 11.74 5.01 36.12
C TRP A 26 11.65 3.92 35.03
N PHE A 27 11.75 2.65 35.43
CA PHE A 27 11.66 1.52 34.47
C PHE A 27 10.26 1.29 33.90
N SER A 28 9.20 1.70 34.59
CA SER A 28 7.80 1.47 34.17
C SER A 28 7.25 2.50 33.19
N ARG A 29 7.86 3.70 33.07
CA ARG A 29 7.45 4.74 32.10
C ARG A 29 8.18 4.68 30.77
N ALA A 30 9.39 4.11 30.73
CA ALA A 30 10.21 4.03 29.52
C ALA A 30 9.81 2.86 28.58
N ALA A 31 9.29 1.76 29.14
CA ALA A 31 8.90 0.58 28.37
C ALA A 31 7.60 0.80 27.56
N THR A 32 6.65 1.57 28.10
CA THR A 32 5.35 1.87 27.46
C THR A 32 5.47 2.88 26.30
N MET A 33 6.36 3.88 26.39
CA MET A 33 6.63 4.81 25.28
C MET A 33 7.35 4.16 24.09
N ARG A 34 8.24 3.18 24.33
CA ARG A 34 8.93 2.44 23.27
C ARG A 34 8.00 1.50 22.50
N GLY A 35 7.08 0.81 23.19
CA GLY A 35 6.08 -0.05 22.56
C GLY A 35 5.10 0.72 21.67
N LEU A 36 4.69 1.92 22.08
CA LEU A 36 3.83 2.79 21.28
C LEU A 36 4.55 3.31 20.02
N LEU A 37 5.82 3.69 20.12
CA LEU A 37 6.60 4.16 18.97
C LEU A 37 6.82 3.05 17.92
N VAL A 38 7.03 1.79 18.36
CA VAL A 38 7.17 0.63 17.46
C VAL A 38 5.85 0.30 16.76
N MET A 39 4.72 0.38 17.47
CA MET A 39 3.38 0.19 16.88
C MET A 39 2.99 1.30 15.89
N VAL A 40 3.36 2.55 16.18
CA VAL A 40 3.17 3.69 15.26
C VAL A 40 4.08 3.58 14.03
N SER A 41 5.31 3.07 14.17
CA SER A 41 6.21 2.85 13.01
C SER A 41 5.80 1.66 12.13
N MET A 42 5.07 0.68 12.67
CA MET A 42 4.62 -0.49 11.89
C MET A 42 3.34 -0.23 11.09
N GLY A 43 2.71 0.94 11.29
CA GLY A 43 1.65 1.48 10.44
C GLY A 43 2.17 2.28 9.24
N LEU A 44 3.43 2.11 8.84
CA LEU A 44 3.98 2.76 7.65
C LEU A 44 3.13 2.39 6.43
N ALA A 45 2.55 3.42 5.81
CA ALA A 45 1.51 3.33 4.79
C ALA A 45 1.87 2.38 3.65
N VAL A 46 0.98 1.42 3.38
CA VAL A 46 0.96 0.72 2.10
C VAL A 46 0.47 1.73 1.07
N VAL A 47 1.39 2.36 0.35
CA VAL A 47 1.04 3.17 -0.82
C VAL A 47 0.70 2.19 -1.94
N ALA A 48 -0.59 2.06 -2.26
CA ALA A 48 -1.01 1.33 -3.44
C ALA A 48 -0.50 2.07 -4.68
N VAL A 49 0.43 1.46 -5.41
CA VAL A 49 0.86 1.94 -6.72
C VAL A 49 -0.29 1.67 -7.69
N GLN A 50 -0.95 2.72 -8.16
CA GLN A 50 -1.91 2.63 -9.25
C GLN A 50 -1.26 3.09 -10.55
N ALA A 51 -1.49 2.33 -11.62
CA ALA A 51 -1.11 2.75 -12.96
C ALA A 51 -1.88 4.02 -13.36
N GLU A 52 -1.24 4.90 -14.13
CA GLU A 52 -1.91 6.08 -14.68
C GLU A 52 -3.03 5.65 -15.64
N PRO A 53 -4.26 6.17 -15.51
CA PRO A 53 -5.35 5.82 -16.40
C PRO A 53 -5.04 6.26 -17.83
N TRP A 54 -5.59 5.52 -18.81
CA TRP A 54 -5.52 5.83 -20.23
C TRP A 54 -6.93 6.07 -20.80
N PRO A 55 -7.56 7.23 -20.51
CA PRO A 55 -8.99 7.46 -20.75
C PRO A 55 -9.39 7.68 -22.22
N THR A 56 -8.44 7.92 -23.11
CA THR A 56 -8.69 8.35 -24.50
C THR A 56 -7.64 7.76 -25.43
N TRP A 57 -7.88 7.79 -26.74
CA TRP A 57 -7.01 7.23 -27.78
C TRP A 57 -5.55 7.72 -27.74
N ARG A 58 -5.28 8.90 -27.14
CA ARG A 58 -3.93 9.44 -26.92
C ARG A 58 -3.52 9.57 -25.46
N GLY A 59 -4.20 8.87 -24.56
CA GLY A 59 -3.86 8.84 -23.14
C GLY A 59 -4.18 10.14 -22.40
N PRO A 60 -3.76 10.24 -21.12
CA PRO A 60 -4.19 11.28 -20.19
C PRO A 60 -3.79 12.70 -20.62
N LYS A 61 -2.70 12.83 -21.37
CA LYS A 61 -2.18 14.12 -21.88
C LYS A 61 -2.57 14.40 -23.34
N GLY A 62 -3.20 13.44 -24.02
CA GLY A 62 -3.57 13.58 -25.43
C GLY A 62 -2.38 13.57 -26.40
N ASP A 63 -1.18 13.19 -25.94
CA ASP A 63 0.07 13.18 -26.72
C ASP A 63 0.52 11.77 -27.13
N GLY A 64 -0.16 10.72 -26.67
CA GLY A 64 0.19 9.33 -26.93
C GLY A 64 1.40 8.80 -26.15
N HIS A 65 1.85 9.49 -25.09
CA HIS A 65 3.01 9.08 -24.30
C HIS A 65 2.61 8.58 -22.90
N SER A 66 3.26 7.50 -22.47
CA SER A 66 3.20 7.00 -21.09
C SER A 66 4.44 7.43 -20.31
N SER A 67 4.30 7.72 -19.02
CA SER A 67 5.45 7.96 -18.12
C SER A 67 6.11 6.69 -17.60
N GLU A 68 5.56 5.51 -17.91
CA GLU A 68 6.08 4.22 -17.47
C GLU A 68 7.48 3.95 -18.03
N LYS A 69 8.30 3.27 -17.24
CA LYS A 69 9.71 2.98 -17.56
C LYS A 69 10.01 1.50 -17.37
N GLY A 70 11.12 1.04 -17.95
CA GLY A 70 11.53 -0.36 -17.82
C GLY A 70 10.60 -1.35 -18.53
N LEU A 71 9.79 -0.87 -19.47
CA LEU A 71 8.93 -1.72 -20.28
C LEU A 71 9.79 -2.65 -21.16
N PRO A 72 9.37 -3.90 -21.39
CA PRO A 72 10.03 -4.77 -22.35
C PRO A 72 10.11 -4.11 -23.73
N THR A 73 11.14 -4.42 -24.50
CA THR A 73 11.33 -3.93 -25.88
C THR A 73 11.28 -5.05 -26.93
N SER A 74 11.02 -6.29 -26.50
CA SER A 74 10.87 -7.46 -27.36
C SER A 74 9.74 -8.34 -26.85
N TRP A 75 8.96 -8.90 -27.77
CA TRP A 75 7.80 -9.74 -27.45
C TRP A 75 7.71 -10.94 -28.40
N SER A 76 7.18 -12.04 -27.88
CA SER A 76 6.72 -13.19 -28.66
C SER A 76 5.59 -13.88 -27.90
N ASP A 77 5.00 -14.92 -28.50
CA ASP A 77 3.99 -15.75 -27.84
C ASP A 77 4.50 -16.45 -26.58
N SER A 78 5.82 -16.54 -26.41
CA SER A 78 6.49 -17.15 -25.26
C SER A 78 7.32 -16.18 -24.41
N LYS A 79 7.45 -14.90 -24.81
CA LYS A 79 8.34 -13.93 -24.17
C LYS A 79 7.62 -12.60 -23.93
N ASN A 80 7.68 -12.14 -22.68
CA ASN A 80 7.14 -10.84 -22.23
C ASN A 80 5.64 -10.63 -22.52
N LEU A 81 4.91 -11.68 -22.86
CA LEU A 81 3.48 -11.68 -23.06
C LEU A 81 2.80 -12.17 -21.78
N LEU A 82 2.04 -11.31 -21.12
CA LEU A 82 1.32 -11.67 -19.88
C LEU A 82 0.07 -12.49 -20.16
N TRP A 83 -0.70 -12.10 -21.18
CA TRP A 83 -1.93 -12.78 -21.58
C TRP A 83 -2.36 -12.34 -23.00
N LYS A 84 -3.25 -13.14 -23.60
CA LYS A 84 -4.03 -12.80 -24.78
C LYS A 84 -5.48 -13.17 -24.52
N ALA A 85 -6.40 -12.35 -24.98
CA ALA A 85 -7.84 -12.60 -24.87
C ALA A 85 -8.45 -12.67 -26.28
N PRO A 86 -9.25 -13.71 -26.59
CA PRO A 86 -10.03 -13.72 -27.82
C PRO A 86 -11.09 -12.61 -27.75
N LEU A 87 -11.25 -11.86 -28.85
CA LEU A 87 -12.37 -10.95 -29.01
C LEU A 87 -13.51 -11.67 -29.77
N PRO A 88 -14.78 -11.38 -29.46
CA PRO A 88 -15.91 -12.02 -30.13
C PRO A 88 -16.03 -11.62 -31.62
N GLY A 89 -15.42 -10.50 -32.00
CA GLY A 89 -15.39 -10.03 -33.38
C GLY A 89 -14.19 -9.13 -33.67
N MET A 90 -14.24 -8.44 -34.81
CA MET A 90 -13.15 -7.57 -35.25
C MET A 90 -13.05 -6.35 -34.33
N GLY A 91 -11.89 -6.16 -33.68
CA GLY A 91 -11.61 -5.00 -32.85
C GLY A 91 -11.17 -3.80 -33.70
N CYS A 92 -11.73 -2.61 -33.44
CA CYS A 92 -11.48 -1.41 -34.24
C CYS A 92 -11.05 -0.18 -33.41
N SER A 93 -11.00 -0.28 -32.08
CA SER A 93 -10.69 0.83 -31.18
C SER A 93 -9.31 0.73 -30.55
N THR A 94 -8.76 1.88 -30.15
CA THR A 94 -7.70 1.94 -29.14
C THR A 94 -8.29 1.55 -27.76
N PRO A 95 -7.65 0.67 -26.98
CA PRO A 95 -8.11 0.35 -25.63
C PRO A 95 -8.08 1.58 -24.72
N VAL A 96 -9.14 1.73 -23.92
CA VAL A 96 -9.19 2.68 -22.81
C VAL A 96 -8.97 1.92 -21.51
N VAL A 97 -8.10 2.40 -20.64
CA VAL A 97 -7.83 1.79 -19.33
C VAL A 97 -8.27 2.75 -18.23
N TRP A 98 -9.15 2.29 -17.34
CA TRP A 98 -9.62 3.08 -16.20
C TRP A 98 -9.84 2.20 -14.98
N GLY A 99 -9.07 2.44 -13.92
CA GLY A 99 -9.01 1.54 -12.77
C GLY A 99 -8.60 0.13 -13.21
N ASP A 100 -9.34 -0.88 -12.75
CA ASP A 100 -9.08 -2.30 -13.08
C ASP A 100 -9.86 -2.79 -14.31
N ALA A 101 -10.18 -1.90 -15.25
CA ALA A 101 -10.95 -2.23 -16.44
C ALA A 101 -10.31 -1.70 -17.72
N ILE A 102 -10.39 -2.52 -18.78
CA ILE A 102 -9.98 -2.22 -20.14
C ILE A 102 -11.24 -2.21 -21.00
N PHE A 103 -11.50 -1.10 -21.69
CA PHE A 103 -12.67 -0.91 -22.54
C PHE A 103 -12.26 -0.91 -24.01
N LEU A 104 -13.02 -1.65 -24.81
CA LEU A 104 -12.78 -1.85 -26.24
C LEU A 104 -14.10 -1.88 -26.99
N THR A 105 -14.08 -1.54 -28.27
CA THR A 105 -15.18 -1.85 -29.18
C THR A 105 -14.77 -2.91 -30.19
N CYS A 106 -15.73 -3.79 -30.51
CA CYS A 106 -15.59 -4.74 -31.60
C CYS A 106 -16.89 -4.90 -32.38
N VAL A 107 -16.79 -5.45 -33.58
CA VAL A 107 -17.95 -5.73 -34.44
C VAL A 107 -18.15 -7.24 -34.56
N GLU A 108 -19.30 -7.72 -34.10
CA GLU A 108 -19.75 -9.12 -34.20
C GLU A 108 -21.12 -9.15 -34.89
N ASN A 109 -21.24 -9.90 -35.99
CA ASN A 109 -22.51 -10.04 -36.74
C ASN A 109 -23.21 -8.71 -37.06
N GLN A 110 -22.46 -7.71 -37.55
CA GLN A 110 -22.94 -6.35 -37.85
C GLN A 110 -23.38 -5.51 -36.62
N ASN A 111 -23.20 -6.01 -35.41
CA ASN A 111 -23.47 -5.27 -34.18
C ASN A 111 -22.18 -4.65 -33.63
N LEU A 112 -22.24 -3.36 -33.27
CA LEU A 112 -21.18 -2.71 -32.52
C LEU A 112 -21.32 -3.05 -31.04
N LEU A 113 -20.30 -3.68 -30.48
CA LEU A 113 -20.25 -4.06 -29.07
C LEU A 113 -19.26 -3.16 -28.32
N LEU A 114 -19.63 -2.75 -27.10
CA LEU A 114 -18.73 -2.24 -26.07
C LEU A 114 -18.39 -3.38 -25.11
N LEU A 115 -17.10 -3.63 -24.91
CA LEU A 115 -16.58 -4.66 -24.02
C LEU A 115 -15.84 -4.02 -22.86
N ALA A 116 -15.96 -4.63 -21.69
CA ALA A 116 -15.10 -4.38 -20.55
C ALA A 116 -14.37 -5.67 -20.16
N LEU A 117 -13.05 -5.65 -20.19
CA LEU A 117 -12.18 -6.70 -19.68
C LEU A 117 -11.56 -6.25 -18.35
N ASP A 118 -11.17 -7.18 -17.50
CA ASP A 118 -10.28 -6.90 -16.38
C ASP A 118 -8.80 -6.84 -16.84
N THR A 119 -7.91 -6.44 -15.94
CA THR A 119 -6.46 -6.35 -16.21
C THR A 119 -5.76 -7.71 -16.42
N LYS A 120 -6.49 -8.81 -16.25
CA LYS A 120 -6.04 -10.19 -16.52
C LYS A 120 -6.61 -10.73 -17.84
N GLY A 121 -7.29 -9.89 -18.62
CA GLY A 121 -7.86 -10.24 -19.92
C GLY A 121 -9.18 -11.01 -19.85
N LYS A 122 -9.84 -11.09 -18.69
CA LYS A 122 -11.15 -11.74 -18.56
C LYS A 122 -12.26 -10.75 -18.86
N GLU A 123 -13.23 -11.15 -19.69
CA GLU A 123 -14.44 -10.37 -19.92
C GLU A 123 -15.23 -10.19 -18.61
N LYS A 124 -15.52 -8.94 -18.27
CA LYS A 124 -16.39 -8.56 -17.14
C LYS A 124 -17.84 -8.45 -17.61
N TRP A 125 -18.03 -7.77 -18.74
CA TRP A 125 -19.33 -7.59 -19.39
C TRP A 125 -19.14 -7.08 -20.82
N ARG A 126 -20.21 -7.17 -21.61
CA ARG A 126 -20.33 -6.53 -22.92
C ARG A 126 -21.75 -6.01 -23.12
N ALA A 127 -21.89 -4.97 -23.93
CA ALA A 127 -23.16 -4.36 -24.28
C ALA A 127 -23.19 -4.05 -25.78
N LYS A 128 -24.35 -4.20 -26.41
CA LYS A 128 -24.57 -3.70 -27.77
C LYS A 128 -24.81 -2.19 -27.73
N LEU A 129 -24.18 -1.46 -28.64
CA LEU A 129 -24.36 -0.01 -28.77
C LEU A 129 -25.44 0.30 -29.82
N GLY A 130 -26.27 1.30 -29.53
CA GLY A 130 -27.31 1.77 -30.44
C GLY A 130 -28.64 1.00 -30.36
N GLU A 131 -28.88 0.28 -29.26
CA GLU A 131 -30.20 -0.27 -28.91
C GLU A 131 -30.96 0.64 -27.94
#